data_AF-A0A563VZU6-F1
#
_entry.id   AF-A0A563VZU6-F1
#
_cell.length_a   1.000
_cell.length_b   1.000
_cell.length_c   1.000
_cell.angle_alpha   90.00
_cell.angle_beta   90.00
_cell.angle_gamma   90.00
#
_symmetry.space_group_name_H-M   'P 1'
#
loop_
_entity.id
_entity.type
_entity.pdbx_description
1 polymer ?
#
loop_
_entity_poly.entity_id
_entity_poly.type
_entity_poly.pdbx_seq_one_letter_code
_entity_poly.pdbx_strand_id
1 'polypeptide(L)'
;MTLLYTKSQTDLIRQKAIDKYVLPIVKKVFAKYPQINSASFAVAQYWDDNAYDEVHNFILYSVLDIPDWEAYSKSENEKELGDYKNWDDYFDNAIKDPINLPGITEYQDEIDREAWEELEKEPNFYYWNGLGDDEIAAFAAFCKEGSNQCMDYSEAYTPYAILTRTDNSIAVEIVGKMLRPWLDGVRPERDW
;
A
#
# COMPACT_ATOMS: atom_id res chain seq x y z
N MET A 1 -27.42 5.52 3.73
CA MET A 1 -26.04 5.74 3.27
C MET A 1 -25.94 7.18 2.76
N THR A 2 -25.42 8.06 3.61
CA THR A 2 -25.22 9.48 3.31
C THR A 2 -23.76 9.70 2.93
N LEU A 3 -23.51 10.49 1.89
CA LEU A 3 -22.15 10.87 1.51
C LEU A 3 -21.56 11.81 2.56
N LEU A 4 -20.37 11.48 3.05
CA LEU A 4 -19.55 12.36 3.89
C LEU A 4 -18.85 13.42 3.04
N TYR A 5 -18.38 13.03 1.85
CA TYR A 5 -17.63 13.88 0.94
C TYR A 5 -18.23 13.87 -0.46
N THR A 6 -18.08 14.99 -1.16
CA THR A 6 -18.27 15.02 -2.62
C THR A 6 -17.11 14.30 -3.31
N LYS A 7 -17.33 13.89 -4.56
CA LYS A 7 -16.27 13.32 -5.41
C LYS A 7 -15.01 14.21 -5.48
N SER A 8 -15.18 15.53 -5.62
CA SER A 8 -14.04 16.46 -5.67
C SER A 8 -13.30 16.55 -4.34
N GLN A 9 -13.99 16.38 -3.20
CA GLN A 9 -13.34 16.33 -1.89
C GLN A 9 -12.58 15.01 -1.72
N THR A 10 -13.14 13.87 -2.14
CA THR A 10 -12.41 12.59 -2.11
C THR A 10 -11.20 12.58 -3.04
N ASP A 11 -11.29 13.22 -4.22
CA ASP A 11 -10.14 13.43 -5.10
C ASP A 11 -9.01 14.21 -4.41
N LEU A 12 -9.34 15.27 -3.66
CA LEU A 12 -8.36 16.05 -2.91
C LEU A 12 -7.74 15.26 -1.75
N ILE A 13 -8.52 14.42 -1.06
CA ILE A 13 -8.02 13.55 0.00
C ILE A 13 -7.05 12.53 -0.59
N ARG A 14 -7.40 11.89 -1.71
CA ARG A 14 -6.51 10.94 -2.42
C ARG A 14 -5.21 11.61 -2.85
N GLN A 15 -5.29 12.80 -3.46
CA GLN A 15 -4.10 13.55 -3.85
C GLN A 15 -3.23 13.92 -2.64
N LYS A 16 -3.84 14.33 -1.53
CA LYS A 16 -3.12 14.64 -0.29
C LYS A 16 -2.40 13.41 0.26
N ALA A 17 -3.04 12.23 0.24
CA ALA A 17 -2.41 10.98 0.66
C ALA A 17 -1.19 10.64 -0.22
N ILE A 18 -1.31 10.78 -1.55
CA ILE A 18 -0.18 10.62 -2.45
C ILE A 18 0.94 11.61 -2.12
N ASP A 19 0.64 12.91 -2.05
CA ASP A 19 1.66 13.96 -1.93
C ASP A 19 2.34 14.00 -0.56
N LYS A 20 1.63 13.62 0.50
CA LYS A 20 2.07 13.80 1.89
C LYS A 20 2.47 12.51 2.59
N TYR A 21 2.04 11.35 2.09
CA TYR A 21 2.36 10.05 2.67
C TYR A 21 3.18 9.19 1.71
N VAL A 22 2.58 8.81 0.57
CA VAL A 22 3.21 7.85 -0.36
C VAL A 22 4.48 8.41 -0.98
N LEU A 23 4.41 9.61 -1.55
CA LEU A 23 5.52 10.19 -2.30
C LEU A 23 6.77 10.45 -1.43
N PRO A 24 6.66 10.98 -0.19
CA PRO A 24 7.81 11.07 0.71
C PRO A 24 8.49 9.73 1.01
N ILE A 25 7.70 8.68 1.27
CA ILE A 25 8.23 7.32 1.57
C ILE A 25 8.98 6.79 0.35
N VAL A 26 8.32 6.77 -0.81
CA VAL A 26 8.91 6.30 -2.08
C VAL A 26 10.18 7.09 -2.43
N LYS A 27 10.19 8.40 -2.17
CA LYS A 27 11.38 9.23 -2.41
C LYS A 27 12.58 8.81 -1.55
N LYS A 28 12.37 8.45 -0.28
CA LYS A 28 13.44 7.94 0.59
C LYS A 28 13.94 6.58 0.11
N VAL A 29 13.04 5.66 -0.21
CA VAL A 29 13.40 4.34 -0.74
C VAL A 29 14.19 4.49 -2.03
N PHE A 30 13.76 5.34 -2.96
CA PHE A 30 14.46 5.59 -4.21
C PHE A 30 15.83 6.26 -4.01
N ALA A 31 16.01 7.07 -2.97
CA ALA A 31 17.32 7.63 -2.65
C ALA A 31 18.27 6.57 -2.08
N LYS A 32 17.76 5.64 -1.27
CA LYS A 32 18.54 4.57 -0.63
C LYS A 32 18.89 3.43 -1.58
N TYR A 33 17.97 3.05 -2.47
CA TYR A 33 18.11 1.95 -3.41
C TYR A 33 18.04 2.47 -4.87
N PRO A 34 19.17 2.89 -5.47
CA PRO A 34 19.20 3.48 -6.80
C PRO A 34 18.69 2.57 -7.92
N GLN A 35 18.78 1.25 -7.72
CA GLN A 35 18.30 0.25 -8.68
C GLN A 35 16.77 0.11 -8.71
N ILE A 36 16.06 0.55 -7.67
CA ILE A 36 14.59 0.56 -7.66
C ILE A 36 14.12 1.69 -8.57
N ASN A 37 13.26 1.34 -9.53
CA ASN A 37 12.79 2.23 -10.58
C ASN A 37 11.31 2.58 -10.45
N SER A 38 10.51 1.69 -9.86
CA SER A 38 9.08 1.90 -9.69
C SER A 38 8.57 1.46 -8.33
N ALA A 39 7.39 1.98 -7.96
CA ALA A 39 6.62 1.55 -6.82
C ALA A 39 5.12 1.54 -7.18
N SER A 40 4.36 0.60 -6.64
CA SER A 40 2.91 0.55 -6.78
C SER A 40 2.26 0.73 -5.43
N PHE A 41 1.57 1.86 -5.24
CA PHE A 41 0.73 2.09 -4.08
C PHE A 41 -0.63 1.42 -4.31
N ALA A 42 -0.99 0.52 -3.41
CA ALA A 42 -2.23 -0.24 -3.48
C ALA A 42 -3.01 -0.14 -2.18
N VAL A 43 -4.31 -0.40 -2.30
CA VAL A 43 -5.25 -0.33 -1.19
C VAL A 43 -6.11 -1.60 -1.13
N ALA A 44 -6.45 -2.00 0.08
CA ALA A 44 -7.42 -3.04 0.38
C ALA A 44 -8.35 -2.55 1.49
N GLN A 45 -9.59 -3.04 1.52
CA GLN A 45 -10.51 -2.76 2.61
C GLN A 45 -10.92 -4.06 3.26
N TYR A 46 -10.60 -4.21 4.54
CA TYR A 46 -11.03 -5.31 5.40
C TYR A 46 -10.91 -4.86 6.87
N TRP A 47 -11.33 -5.71 7.79
CA TRP A 47 -11.36 -5.36 9.21
C TRP A 47 -9.96 -5.25 9.82
N ASP A 48 -9.82 -4.31 10.75
CA ASP A 48 -8.70 -4.28 11.69
C ASP A 48 -8.85 -5.39 12.76
N ASP A 49 -7.86 -5.50 13.64
CA ASP A 49 -7.88 -6.46 14.75
C ASP A 49 -9.05 -6.24 15.74
N ASN A 50 -9.70 -5.08 15.71
CA ASN A 50 -10.85 -4.73 16.52
C ASN A 50 -12.19 -4.91 15.78
N ALA A 51 -12.18 -5.52 14.58
CA ALA A 51 -13.34 -5.70 13.71
C ALA A 51 -13.96 -4.39 13.20
N TYR A 52 -13.19 -3.31 13.10
CA TYR A 52 -13.59 -2.06 12.44
C TYR A 52 -13.18 -2.05 10.98
N ASP A 53 -14.01 -1.44 10.12
CA ASP A 53 -13.62 -1.19 8.73
C ASP A 53 -12.35 -0.33 8.68
N GLU A 54 -11.36 -0.82 7.93
CA GLU A 54 -10.09 -0.16 7.70
C GLU A 54 -9.74 -0.20 6.21
N VAL A 55 -9.14 0.88 5.70
CA VAL A 55 -8.41 0.81 4.43
C VAL A 55 -6.93 0.61 4.73
N HIS A 56 -6.47 -0.58 4.41
CA HIS A 56 -5.08 -0.99 4.44
C HIS A 56 -4.35 -0.47 3.21
N ASN A 57 -3.06 -0.21 3.36
CA ASN A 57 -2.22 0.24 2.26
C ASN A 57 -0.95 -0.63 2.15
N PHE A 58 -0.42 -0.70 0.94
CA PHE A 58 0.82 -1.41 0.66
C PHE A 58 1.57 -0.71 -0.48
N ILE A 59 2.90 -0.66 -0.39
CA ILE A 59 3.75 -0.13 -1.45
C ILE A 59 4.65 -1.25 -1.96
N LEU A 60 4.38 -1.72 -3.18
CA LEU A 60 5.22 -2.72 -3.85
C LEU A 60 6.35 -2.03 -4.61
N TYR A 61 7.59 -2.17 -4.16
CA TYR A 61 8.77 -1.61 -4.86
C TYR A 61 9.29 -2.57 -5.93
N SER A 62 9.85 -2.04 -7.01
CA SER A 62 10.41 -2.87 -8.09
C SER A 62 11.53 -2.18 -8.87
N VAL A 63 12.48 -2.98 -9.37
CA VAL A 63 13.47 -2.55 -10.38
C VAL A 63 12.84 -2.41 -11.77
N LEU A 64 11.66 -3.01 -11.99
CA LEU A 64 10.91 -2.94 -13.25
C LEU A 64 10.30 -1.54 -13.43
N ASP A 65 9.80 -1.24 -14.63
CA ASP A 65 9.03 -0.01 -14.89
C ASP A 65 7.64 -0.03 -14.21
N ILE A 66 7.07 -1.24 -14.08
CA ILE A 66 5.80 -1.51 -13.43
C ILE A 66 6.02 -2.72 -12.51
N PRO A 67 5.70 -2.65 -11.21
CA PRO A 67 5.83 -3.79 -10.30
C PRO A 67 4.95 -4.96 -10.71
N ASP A 68 5.49 -6.18 -10.61
CA ASP A 68 4.80 -7.43 -10.92
C ASP A 68 4.12 -7.99 -9.65
N TRP A 69 2.83 -7.74 -9.53
CA TRP A 69 2.01 -8.17 -8.39
C TRP A 69 1.82 -9.69 -8.30
N GLU A 70 1.80 -10.38 -9.44
CA GLU A 70 1.64 -11.83 -9.47
C GLU A 70 2.93 -12.50 -8.99
N ALA A 71 4.08 -12.00 -9.43
CA ALA A 71 5.38 -12.45 -8.95
C ALA A 71 5.54 -12.21 -7.44
N TYR A 72 5.14 -11.02 -6.95
CA TYR A 72 5.17 -10.72 -5.51
C TYR A 72 4.32 -11.71 -4.70
N SER A 73 3.07 -11.93 -5.12
CA SER A 73 2.19 -12.86 -4.39
C SER A 73 2.68 -14.30 -4.44
N LYS A 74 3.29 -14.73 -5.56
CA LYS A 74 3.94 -16.04 -5.62
C LYS A 74 5.13 -16.12 -4.67
N SER A 75 5.94 -15.07 -4.55
CA SER A 75 7.09 -15.07 -3.64
C SER A 75 6.66 -15.18 -2.16
N GLU A 76 5.52 -14.60 -1.79
CA GLU A 76 4.90 -14.79 -0.47
C GLU A 76 4.40 -16.23 -0.29
N ASN A 77 3.78 -16.81 -1.31
CA ASN A 77 3.14 -18.14 -1.29
C ASN A 77 4.06 -19.33 -1.52
N GLU A 78 5.24 -19.14 -2.12
CA GLU A 78 6.20 -20.22 -2.40
C GLU A 78 6.81 -20.82 -1.11
N LYS A 79 6.38 -20.31 0.06
CA LYS A 79 6.49 -21.02 1.32
C LYS A 79 5.40 -22.10 1.42
N GLU A 80 5.82 -23.37 1.42
CA GLU A 80 5.28 -24.24 2.45
C GLU A 80 5.55 -23.50 3.78
N LEU A 81 4.51 -23.10 4.51
CA LEU A 81 4.62 -22.59 5.88
C LEU A 81 5.35 -23.65 6.71
N GLY A 82 6.68 -23.65 6.65
CA GLY A 82 7.51 -24.41 7.56
C GLY A 82 7.24 -23.91 8.97
N ASP A 83 7.40 -24.77 9.97
CA ASP A 83 7.28 -24.43 11.39
C ASP A 83 8.25 -23.28 11.74
N TYR A 84 7.83 -22.04 11.51
CA TYR A 84 8.54 -20.86 11.98
C TYR A 84 8.45 -20.83 13.48
N LYS A 85 9.59 -20.90 14.15
CA LYS A 85 9.63 -20.98 15.61
C LYS A 85 9.38 -19.63 16.28
N ASN A 86 9.59 -18.53 15.55
CA ASN A 86 9.37 -17.15 15.99
C ASN A 86 9.37 -16.18 14.78
N TRP A 87 9.13 -14.90 15.06
CA TRP A 87 9.15 -13.82 14.06
C TRP A 87 10.51 -13.61 13.40
N ASP A 88 11.62 -13.85 14.10
CA ASP A 88 12.96 -13.71 13.51
C ASP A 88 13.22 -14.82 12.46
N ASP A 89 12.76 -16.04 12.74
CA ASP A 89 12.81 -17.20 11.84
C ASP A 89 11.95 -17.00 10.58
N TYR A 90 10.89 -16.19 10.67
CA TYR A 90 10.08 -15.79 9.51
C TYR A 90 10.87 -14.93 8.53
N PHE A 91 11.62 -13.93 9.03
CA PHE A 91 12.44 -13.02 8.22
C PHE A 91 13.72 -13.70 7.71
N ASP A 92 14.37 -14.55 8.50
CA ASP A 92 15.58 -15.25 8.04
C ASP A 92 15.31 -16.24 6.90
N ASN A 93 14.08 -16.72 6.77
CA ASN A 93 13.67 -17.73 5.79
C ASN A 93 12.58 -17.23 4.83
N ALA A 94 12.31 -15.93 4.77
CA ALA A 94 11.37 -15.41 3.79
C ALA A 94 11.92 -15.46 2.36
N ILE A 95 11.09 -15.95 1.44
CA ILE A 95 11.45 -15.99 0.02
C ILE A 95 11.37 -14.55 -0.46
N LYS A 96 12.53 -13.99 -0.81
CA LYS A 96 12.63 -12.63 -1.35
C LYS A 96 12.05 -12.62 -2.74
N ASP A 97 11.34 -11.56 -3.10
CA ASP A 97 10.77 -11.34 -4.42
C ASP A 97 11.91 -11.11 -5.45
N PRO A 98 12.37 -12.15 -6.18
CA PRO A 98 13.53 -12.03 -7.02
C PRO A 98 13.21 -11.34 -8.35
N ILE A 99 11.92 -11.16 -8.66
CA ILE A 99 11.43 -10.55 -9.88
C ILE A 99 11.36 -9.04 -9.71
N ASN A 100 10.76 -8.56 -8.63
CA ASN A 100 10.69 -7.14 -8.36
C ASN A 100 11.97 -6.59 -7.72
N LEU A 101 12.65 -7.37 -6.87
CA LEU A 101 13.80 -6.92 -6.09
C LEU A 101 15.05 -7.80 -6.29
N PRO A 102 15.50 -8.05 -7.55
CA PRO A 102 16.65 -8.91 -7.80
C PRO A 102 17.92 -8.36 -7.13
N GLY A 103 18.52 -9.17 -6.26
CA GLY A 103 19.76 -8.85 -5.57
C GLY A 103 19.62 -7.85 -4.41
N ILE A 104 18.40 -7.43 -4.07
CA ILE A 104 18.10 -6.72 -2.81
C ILE A 104 17.80 -7.76 -1.74
N THR A 105 18.35 -7.54 -0.55
CA THR A 105 18.29 -8.52 0.53
C THR A 105 17.17 -8.26 1.52
N GLU A 106 16.64 -7.05 1.53
CA GLU A 106 15.56 -6.59 2.41
C GLU A 106 14.20 -6.98 1.83
N TYR A 107 13.23 -7.27 2.71
CA TYR A 107 11.84 -7.50 2.31
C TYR A 107 11.13 -6.19 1.99
N GLN A 108 10.01 -6.27 1.24
CA GLN A 108 9.18 -5.09 0.91
C GLN A 108 8.82 -4.31 2.19
N ASP A 109 8.34 -5.01 3.22
CA ASP A 109 7.95 -4.39 4.49
C ASP A 109 9.13 -3.75 5.25
N GLU A 110 10.34 -4.31 5.14
CA GLU A 110 11.51 -3.73 5.78
C GLU A 110 11.98 -2.46 5.08
N ILE A 111 11.95 -2.48 3.73
CA ILE A 111 12.27 -1.31 2.89
C ILE A 111 11.30 -0.17 3.21
N ASP A 112 10.00 -0.47 3.32
CA ASP A 112 8.97 0.52 3.61
C ASP A 112 9.06 1.04 5.05
N ARG A 113 9.17 0.13 6.03
CA ARG A 113 9.24 0.46 7.46
C ARG A 113 10.39 1.39 7.77
N GLU A 114 11.59 1.14 7.26
CA GLU A 114 12.74 1.99 7.56
C GLU A 114 12.55 3.42 7.02
N ALA A 115 12.04 3.56 5.79
CA ALA A 115 11.74 4.87 5.23
C ALA A 115 10.64 5.60 6.03
N TRP A 116 9.62 4.86 6.47
CA TRP A 116 8.54 5.36 7.29
C TRP A 116 9.02 5.80 8.68
N GLU A 117 9.81 4.98 9.38
CA GLU A 117 10.39 5.27 10.71
C GLU A 117 11.29 6.52 10.71
N GLU A 118 11.90 6.84 9.58
CA GLU A 118 12.62 8.10 9.43
C GLU A 118 11.68 9.30 9.26
N LEU A 119 10.62 9.15 8.47
CA LEU A 119 9.67 10.22 8.17
C LEU A 119 8.76 10.56 9.35
N GLU A 120 8.36 9.56 10.15
CA GLU A 120 7.51 9.79 11.34
C GLU A 120 8.14 10.76 12.36
N LYS A 121 9.48 10.87 12.34
CA LYS A 121 10.24 11.78 13.20
C LYS A 121 10.12 13.24 12.75
N GLU A 122 9.61 13.49 11.54
CA GLU A 122 9.43 14.83 11.01
C GLU A 122 8.16 15.50 11.58
N PRO A 123 8.22 16.79 11.98
CA PRO A 123 7.13 17.46 12.70
C PRO A 123 5.82 17.63 11.91
N ASN A 124 5.83 17.40 10.61
CA ASN A 124 4.65 17.52 9.73
C ASN A 124 4.37 16.22 8.96
N PHE A 125 4.81 15.08 9.50
CA PHE A 125 4.52 13.79 8.88
C PHE A 125 3.01 13.57 8.79
N TYR A 126 2.52 13.25 7.59
CA TYR A 126 1.12 12.86 7.41
C TYR A 126 0.99 11.38 7.73
N TYR A 127 0.31 11.07 8.83
CA TYR A 127 0.12 9.69 9.26
C TYR A 127 -1.09 9.09 8.55
N TRP A 128 -0.88 7.99 7.81
CA TRP A 128 -1.97 7.13 7.35
C TRP A 128 -2.41 6.26 8.51
N ASN A 129 -3.63 6.45 9.02
CA ASN A 129 -4.15 5.60 10.08
C ASN A 129 -5.10 4.51 9.60
N GLY A 130 -5.54 4.52 8.32
CA GLY A 130 -6.44 3.53 7.70
C GLY A 130 -7.86 3.48 8.25
N LEU A 131 -8.01 3.84 9.53
CA LEU A 131 -9.21 3.87 10.36
C LEU A 131 -9.94 5.22 10.30
N GLY A 132 -9.33 6.21 9.65
CA GLY A 132 -9.87 7.56 9.47
C GLY A 132 -11.06 7.58 8.51
N ASP A 133 -12.02 8.47 8.81
CA ASP A 133 -13.18 8.70 7.95
C ASP A 133 -12.75 9.18 6.54
N ASP A 134 -11.58 9.83 6.44
CA ASP A 134 -11.02 10.37 5.21
C ASP A 134 -10.51 9.26 4.28
N GLU A 135 -9.67 8.35 4.78
CA GLU A 135 -9.07 7.27 3.99
C GLU A 135 -10.12 6.28 3.51
N ILE A 136 -11.08 5.91 4.36
CA ILE A 136 -12.19 5.02 3.98
C ILE A 136 -13.02 5.67 2.86
N ALA A 137 -13.48 6.90 3.07
CA ALA A 137 -14.29 7.59 2.07
C ALA A 137 -13.52 7.86 0.76
N ALA A 138 -12.20 8.00 0.83
CA ALA A 138 -11.34 8.21 -0.32
C ALA A 138 -11.05 6.93 -1.11
N PHE A 139 -10.84 5.79 -0.45
CA PHE A 139 -10.24 4.61 -1.09
C PHE A 139 -11.11 3.35 -1.08
N ALA A 140 -12.16 3.26 -0.26
CA ALA A 140 -13.03 2.08 -0.23
C ALA A 140 -13.60 1.76 -1.62
N ALA A 141 -13.98 2.76 -2.41
CA ALA A 141 -14.50 2.57 -3.78
C ALA A 141 -13.52 1.86 -4.73
N PHE A 142 -12.22 1.85 -4.44
CA PHE A 142 -11.17 1.21 -5.25
C PHE A 142 -10.79 -0.19 -4.75
N CYS A 143 -11.16 -0.53 -3.52
CA CYS A 143 -10.85 -1.83 -2.93
C CYS A 143 -11.83 -2.90 -3.44
N LYS A 144 -11.36 -4.15 -3.53
CA LYS A 144 -12.19 -5.32 -3.88
C LYS A 144 -13.19 -5.62 -2.76
N GLU A 145 -14.33 -6.20 -3.12
CA GLU A 145 -15.32 -6.67 -2.15
C GLU A 145 -14.92 -8.04 -1.61
N GLY A 146 -15.09 -8.27 -0.31
CA GLY A 146 -14.80 -9.56 0.32
C GLY A 146 -13.32 -9.82 0.64
N SER A 147 -12.45 -8.83 0.46
CA SER A 147 -11.06 -8.89 0.92
C SER A 147 -11.00 -9.18 2.43
N ASN A 148 -9.97 -9.91 2.86
CA ASN A 148 -9.71 -10.21 4.26
C ASN A 148 -8.23 -10.53 4.48
N GLN A 149 -7.80 -10.57 5.74
CA GLN A 149 -6.41 -10.80 6.14
C GLN A 149 -5.84 -12.19 5.76
N CYS A 150 -6.69 -13.14 5.34
CA CYS A 150 -6.26 -14.47 4.93
C CYS A 150 -6.11 -14.62 3.40
N MET A 151 -6.36 -13.55 2.65
CA MET A 151 -6.14 -13.50 1.20
C MET A 151 -4.73 -13.02 0.89
N ASP A 152 -4.18 -13.49 -0.24
CA ASP A 152 -2.88 -13.03 -0.70
C ASP A 152 -2.92 -11.56 -1.13
N TYR A 153 -1.77 -10.90 -1.18
CA TYR A 153 -1.72 -9.47 -1.56
C TYR A 153 -2.33 -9.19 -2.94
N SER A 154 -2.01 -9.95 -3.99
CA SER A 154 -2.63 -9.74 -5.32
C SER A 154 -4.13 -10.07 -5.35
N GLU A 155 -4.62 -10.87 -4.41
CA GLU A 155 -6.03 -11.17 -4.24
C GLU A 155 -6.75 -10.02 -3.51
N ALA A 156 -6.21 -9.57 -2.38
CA ALA A 156 -6.84 -8.58 -1.51
C ALA A 156 -6.67 -7.13 -2.00
N TYR A 157 -5.46 -6.76 -2.43
CA TYR A 157 -5.08 -5.39 -2.78
C TYR A 157 -5.38 -5.06 -4.24
N THR A 158 -5.67 -3.79 -4.47
CA THR A 158 -5.85 -3.21 -5.81
C THR A 158 -4.85 -2.06 -6.00
N PRO A 159 -4.02 -2.09 -7.05
CA PRO A 159 -3.15 -0.96 -7.39
C PRO A 159 -3.95 0.32 -7.61
N TYR A 160 -3.55 1.39 -6.93
CA TYR A 160 -4.15 2.72 -7.06
C TYR A 160 -3.27 3.68 -7.85
N ALA A 161 -1.97 3.72 -7.53
CA ALA A 161 -1.01 4.58 -8.22
C ALA A 161 0.29 3.85 -8.54
N ILE A 162 0.92 4.21 -9.64
CA ILE A 162 2.28 3.82 -9.99
C ILE A 162 3.17 5.05 -9.87
N LEU A 163 4.27 4.90 -9.16
CA LEU A 163 5.29 5.92 -8.99
C LEU A 163 6.55 5.45 -9.70
N THR A 164 7.01 6.20 -10.70
CA THR A 164 8.16 5.82 -11.53
C THR A 164 9.25 6.88 -11.42
N ARG A 165 10.48 6.44 -11.23
CA ARG A 165 11.64 7.34 -11.24
C ARG A 165 11.78 7.95 -12.63
N THR A 166 12.08 9.23 -12.65
CA THR A 166 12.51 9.95 -13.85
C THR A 166 13.88 10.57 -13.58
N ASP A 167 14.48 11.21 -14.59
CA ASP A 167 15.81 11.81 -14.47
C ASP A 167 15.97 12.74 -13.25
N ASN A 168 14.92 13.49 -12.88
CA ASN A 168 14.99 14.51 -11.82
C ASN A 168 13.81 14.52 -10.85
N SER A 169 12.84 13.62 -10.99
CA SER A 169 11.64 13.58 -10.16
C SER A 169 11.02 12.18 -10.12
N ILE A 170 9.88 12.05 -9.44
CA ILE A 170 9.06 10.84 -9.47
C ILE A 170 7.78 11.21 -10.20
N ALA A 171 7.48 10.51 -11.29
CA ALA A 171 6.20 10.61 -11.97
C ALA A 171 5.17 9.77 -11.20
N VAL A 172 3.95 10.28 -11.07
CA VAL A 172 2.84 9.56 -10.45
C VAL A 172 1.72 9.39 -11.47
N GLU A 173 1.34 8.15 -11.72
CA GLU A 173 0.20 7.77 -12.57
C GLU A 173 -0.89 7.14 -11.71
N ILE A 174 -2.10 7.69 -11.77
CA ILE A 174 -3.27 7.08 -11.13
C ILE A 174 -3.83 6.01 -12.04
N VAL A 175 -3.68 4.75 -11.64
CA VAL A 175 -4.13 3.56 -12.39
C VAL A 175 -5.37 2.90 -11.77
N GLY A 176 -5.72 3.31 -10.55
CA GLY A 176 -6.83 2.77 -9.78
C GLY A 176 -8.15 2.89 -10.52
N LYS A 177 -8.89 1.78 -10.56
CA LYS A 177 -10.27 1.73 -11.09
C LYS A 177 -11.23 1.60 -9.92
N MET A 178 -12.25 2.44 -9.87
CA MET A 178 -13.32 2.28 -8.88
C MET A 178 -14.06 0.97 -9.17
N LEU A 179 -14.01 0.04 -8.21
CA LEU A 179 -14.70 -1.25 -8.26
C LEU A 179 -16.07 -1.17 -7.61
N ARG A 180 -16.23 -0.29 -6.62
CA ARG A 180 -17.47 -0.07 -5.84
C ARG A 180 -17.85 1.41 -5.85
N PRO A 181 -18.29 1.99 -6.99
CA PRO A 181 -18.51 3.43 -7.12
C PRO A 181 -19.52 4.03 -6.13
N TRP A 182 -20.47 3.23 -5.63
CA TRP A 182 -21.43 3.66 -4.61
C TRP A 182 -20.81 3.90 -3.23
N LEU A 183 -19.53 3.58 -3.02
CA LEU A 183 -18.79 3.87 -1.80
C LEU A 183 -17.90 5.12 -1.89
N ASP A 184 -17.79 5.77 -3.06
CA ASP A 184 -16.94 6.98 -3.19
C ASP A 184 -17.55 8.13 -2.37
N GLY A 185 -16.82 8.58 -1.36
CA GLY A 185 -17.28 9.62 -0.44
C GLY A 185 -18.26 9.12 0.63
N VAL A 186 -18.56 7.82 0.68
CA VAL A 186 -19.38 7.22 1.72
C VAL A 186 -18.53 6.92 2.95
N ARG A 187 -19.10 7.18 4.12
CA ARG A 187 -18.66 6.60 5.39
C ARG A 187 -19.59 5.44 5.77
N PRO A 188 -19.11 4.33 6.37
CA PRO A 188 -19.98 3.47 7.16
C PRO A 188 -20.62 4.29 8.29
N GLU A 189 -21.93 4.16 8.50
CA GLU A 189 -22.55 4.64 9.73
C GLU A 189 -21.90 3.83 10.86
N ARG A 190 -21.03 4.47 11.66
CA ARG A 190 -20.52 3.87 12.89
C ARG A 190 -21.70 3.83 13.86
N ASP A 191 -22.48 2.75 13.81
CA ASP A 191 -23.45 2.44 14.84
C ASP A 191 -22.70 1.96 16.09
N TRP A 192 -22.31 2.91 16.94
CA TRP A 192 -22.01 2.66 18.34
C TRP A 192 -22.57 3.78 19.23
#